data_AF-A0A384LF36-F1
#
_entry.id   AF-A0A384LF36-F1
#
_cell.length_a   1.000
_cell.length_b   1.000
_cell.length_c   1.000
_cell.angle_alpha   90.00
_cell.angle_beta   90.00
_cell.angle_gamma   90.00
#
_symmetry.space_group_name_H-M   'P 1'
#
loop_
_entity.id
_entity.type
_entity.pdbx_description
1 polymer ?
#
loop_
_entity_poly.entity_id
_entity_poly.type
_entity_poly.pdbx_seq_one_letter_code
_entity_poly.pdbx_strand_id
1 'polypeptide(L)'
;MATLQAATTSTGATVTDAQAVRQLCEAHCFGTLNWEVDEEGELIIWGYDAFEIYEAREDGLPEYEGGLVTHEFLRKLANYLEPGEELDIQTAGYTKCRFPVLAKRSSVFG
;
A
#
# COMPACT_ATOMS: atom_id res chain seq x y z
N MET A 1 -24.08 3.22 10.19
CA MET A 1 -22.62 3.08 10.03
C MET A 1 -22.29 3.52 8.62
N ALA A 2 -21.55 4.61 8.44
CA ALA A 2 -21.11 5.03 7.12
C ALA A 2 -19.94 4.15 6.73
N THR A 3 -20.12 3.31 5.71
CA THR A 3 -19.01 2.67 5.00
C THR A 3 -18.16 3.82 4.45
N LEU A 4 -17.02 4.11 5.08
CA LEU A 4 -16.01 5.01 4.56
C LEU A 4 -15.40 4.31 3.34
N GLN A 5 -16.11 4.37 2.22
CA GLN A 5 -15.61 3.89 0.93
C GLN A 5 -14.42 4.80 0.59
N ALA A 6 -13.19 4.37 0.78
CA ALA A 6 -12.04 5.03 0.18
C ALA A 6 -11.65 4.23 -1.07
N ALA A 7 -10.99 4.85 -2.04
CA ALA A 7 -10.30 4.14 -3.11
C ALA A 7 -8.82 4.48 -3.00
N THR A 8 -7.98 3.45 -2.93
CA THR A 8 -6.53 3.58 -2.98
C THR A 8 -6.04 3.03 -4.31
N THR A 9 -5.11 3.76 -4.93
CA THR A 9 -4.37 3.34 -6.12
C THR A 9 -2.93 3.84 -5.99
N SER A 10 -1.97 3.07 -6.48
CA SER A 10 -0.58 3.53 -6.61
C SER A 10 -0.24 3.83 -8.06
N THR A 11 0.79 4.66 -8.28
CA THR A 11 1.61 4.52 -9.48
C THR A 11 2.28 3.15 -9.43
N GLY A 12 2.48 2.49 -10.56
CA GLY A 12 3.38 1.35 -10.57
C GLY A 12 4.81 1.85 -10.35
N ALA A 13 5.62 1.09 -9.63
CA ALA A 13 7.04 1.40 -9.43
C ALA A 13 7.88 0.13 -9.54
N THR A 14 8.95 0.20 -10.31
CA THR A 14 9.87 -0.92 -10.51
C THR A 14 10.68 -1.16 -9.24
N VAL A 15 10.75 -2.43 -8.84
CA VAL A 15 11.52 -2.85 -7.67
C VAL A 15 12.77 -3.62 -8.07
N THR A 16 13.86 -3.40 -7.35
CA THR A 16 15.15 -4.08 -7.56
C THR A 16 15.09 -5.57 -7.27
N ASP A 17 14.19 -5.99 -6.37
CA ASP A 17 14.00 -7.40 -5.98
C ASP A 17 12.51 -7.71 -5.78
N ALA A 18 11.88 -8.18 -6.86
CA ALA A 18 10.47 -8.57 -6.87
C ALA A 18 10.14 -9.66 -5.84
N GLN A 19 11.05 -10.59 -5.57
CA GLN A 19 10.80 -11.67 -4.62
C GLN A 19 10.83 -11.15 -3.18
N ALA A 20 11.81 -10.32 -2.84
CA ALA A 20 11.88 -9.69 -1.52
C ALA A 20 10.68 -8.79 -1.25
N VAL A 21 10.21 -8.05 -2.26
CA VAL A 21 9.02 -7.20 -2.13
C VAL A 21 7.75 -8.04 -1.97
N ARG A 22 7.61 -9.16 -2.70
CA ARG A 22 6.50 -10.10 -2.47
C ARG A 22 6.48 -10.63 -1.04
N GLN A 23 7.63 -11.06 -0.52
CA GLN A 23 7.75 -11.52 0.88
C GLN A 23 7.44 -10.41 1.88
N LEU A 24 7.88 -9.18 1.60
CA LEU A 24 7.57 -8.02 2.41
C LEU A 24 6.06 -7.77 2.44
N CYS A 25 5.38 -7.81 1.29
CA CYS A 25 3.94 -7.62 1.21
C CYS A 25 3.15 -8.79 1.86
N GLU A 26 3.61 -10.03 1.73
CA GLU A 26 3.01 -11.21 2.39
C GLU A 26 3.12 -11.16 3.92
N ALA A 27 4.21 -10.58 4.44
CA ALA A 27 4.41 -10.41 5.88
C ALA A 27 3.54 -9.29 6.50
N HIS A 28 2.84 -8.51 5.68
CA HIS A 28 1.99 -7.41 6.14
C HIS A 28 0.54 -7.61 5.69
N CYS A 29 -0.39 -7.08 6.48
CA CYS A 29 -1.81 -7.13 6.15
C CYS A 29 -2.27 -5.78 5.57
N PHE A 30 -2.76 -5.83 4.33
CA PHE A 30 -3.29 -4.69 3.58
C PHE A 30 -4.80 -4.51 3.75
N GLY A 31 -5.42 -5.27 4.66
CA GLY A 31 -6.87 -5.27 4.88
C GLY A 31 -7.61 -5.74 3.62
N THR A 32 -8.34 -4.82 2.99
CA THR A 32 -9.09 -5.10 1.75
C THR A 32 -8.41 -4.56 0.49
N LEU A 33 -7.24 -3.96 0.62
CA LEU A 33 -6.42 -3.55 -0.52
C LEU A 33 -5.73 -4.78 -1.14
N ASN A 34 -5.66 -4.78 -2.46
CA ASN A 34 -4.92 -5.74 -3.25
C ASN A 34 -3.57 -5.14 -3.61
N TRP A 35 -2.60 -6.01 -3.82
CA TRP A 35 -1.29 -5.66 -4.32
C TRP A 35 -0.82 -6.77 -5.26
N GLU A 36 -0.01 -6.41 -6.24
CA GLU A 36 0.71 -7.37 -7.06
C GLU A 36 2.10 -6.83 -7.40
N VAL A 37 3.03 -7.74 -7.60
CA VAL A 37 4.30 -7.45 -8.27
C VAL A 37 4.23 -8.22 -9.58
N ASP A 38 4.21 -7.51 -10.70
CA ASP A 38 4.00 -8.11 -12.01
C ASP A 38 5.24 -8.90 -12.52
N GLU A 39 5.22 -9.32 -13.78
CA GLU A 39 6.34 -10.04 -14.40
C GLU A 39 7.55 -9.14 -14.69
N GLU A 40 7.35 -7.83 -14.81
CA GLU A 40 8.39 -6.83 -15.05
C GLU A 40 9.02 -6.33 -13.73
N GLY A 41 8.46 -6.74 -12.58
CA GLY A 41 8.91 -6.31 -11.26
C GLY A 41 8.32 -4.97 -10.84
N GLU A 42 7.20 -4.56 -11.42
CA GLU A 42 6.45 -3.38 -11.03
C GLU A 42 5.50 -3.71 -9.87
N LEU A 43 5.60 -2.98 -8.76
CA LEU A 43 4.67 -3.08 -7.63
C LEU A 43 3.48 -2.15 -7.85
N ILE A 44 2.27 -2.72 -7.81
CA ILE A 44 1.02 -1.98 -7.91
C ILE A 44 0.13 -2.31 -6.71
N ILE A 45 -0.50 -1.29 -6.12
CA ILE A 45 -1.42 -1.42 -4.98
C ILE A 45 -2.74 -0.74 -5.32
N TRP A 46 -3.86 -1.44 -5.14
CA TRP A 46 -5.19 -0.90 -5.43
C TRP A 46 -6.30 -1.53 -4.58
N GLY A 47 -7.39 -0.79 -4.35
CA GLY A 47 -8.56 -1.34 -3.69
C GLY A 47 -9.51 -0.28 -3.16
N TYR A 48 -10.55 -0.74 -2.47
CA TYR A 48 -11.61 0.12 -1.92
C TYR A 48 -11.47 0.32 -0.41
N ASP A 49 -10.28 0.77 0.02
CA ASP A 49 -9.98 1.08 1.42
C ASP A 49 -8.97 2.21 1.55
N ALA A 50 -8.73 2.66 2.78
CA ALA A 50 -7.64 3.56 3.10
C ALA A 50 -6.30 2.82 3.09
N PHE A 51 -5.22 3.51 2.71
CA PHE A 51 -3.87 2.95 2.79
C PHE A 51 -3.37 2.90 4.25
N GLU A 52 -3.70 1.78 4.89
CA GLU A 52 -3.38 1.42 6.26
C GLU A 52 -2.83 -0.01 6.26
N ILE A 53 -1.62 -0.18 6.81
CA ILE A 53 -0.91 -1.46 6.80
C ILE A 53 -0.67 -1.88 8.24
N TYR A 54 -0.96 -3.13 8.51
CA TYR A 54 -0.78 -3.79 9.80
C TYR A 54 0.26 -4.91 9.65
N GLU A 55 0.85 -5.36 10.74
CA GLU A 55 1.58 -6.63 10.72
C GLU A 55 0.59 -7.76 10.48
N ALA A 56 0.98 -8.74 9.66
CA ALA A 56 0.18 -9.94 9.47
C ALA A 56 0.50 -10.93 10.61
N ARG A 57 -0.55 -11.45 11.25
CA ARG A 57 -0.45 -12.57 12.18
C ARG A 57 -0.17 -13.87 11.43
N GLU A 58 0.14 -14.94 12.15
CA GLU A 58 0.34 -16.28 11.57
C GLU A 58 -0.88 -16.80 10.77
N ASP A 59 -2.08 -16.27 11.05
CA ASP A 59 -3.33 -16.58 10.34
C ASP A 59 -3.64 -15.63 9.16
N GLY A 60 -2.74 -14.67 8.87
CA GLY A 60 -2.89 -13.66 7.82
C GLY A 60 -3.82 -12.50 8.17
N LEU A 61 -4.39 -12.48 9.39
CA LEU A 61 -5.23 -11.40 9.86
C LEU A 61 -4.38 -10.23 10.39
N PRO A 62 -4.91 -8.99 10.35
CA PRO A 62 -4.19 -7.82 10.84
C PRO A 62 -4.01 -7.86 12.36
N GLU A 63 -2.80 -7.57 12.83
CA GLU A 63 -2.50 -7.38 14.24
C GLU A 63 -2.87 -5.96 14.71
N TYR A 64 -4.13 -5.79 15.13
CA TYR A 64 -4.61 -4.48 15.59
C TYR A 64 -3.94 -3.97 16.87
N GLU A 65 -3.41 -4.86 17.72
CA GLU A 65 -2.73 -4.45 18.97
C GLU A 65 -1.36 -3.81 18.72
N GLY A 66 -0.65 -4.24 17.67
CA GLY A 66 0.63 -3.64 17.24
C GLY A 66 0.47 -2.26 16.58
N GLY A 67 -0.75 -1.93 16.13
CA GLY A 67 -1.07 -0.66 15.50
C GLY A 67 -0.65 -0.57 14.03
N LEU A 68 -0.69 0.65 13.49
CA LEU A 68 -0.38 0.92 12.08
C LEU A 68 1.13 0.96 11.85
N VAL A 69 1.62 0.08 10.97
CA VAL A 69 3.04 0.01 10.56
C VAL A 69 3.29 0.58 9.17
N THR A 70 2.34 1.33 8.61
CA THR A 70 2.43 1.91 7.26
C THR A 70 3.74 2.66 6.99
N HIS A 71 4.23 3.48 7.93
CA HIS A 71 5.48 4.21 7.73
C HIS A 71 6.72 3.30 7.71
N GLU A 72 6.72 2.24 8.52
CA GLU A 72 7.82 1.29 8.58
C GLU A 72 7.85 0.40 7.35
N PHE A 73 6.68 -0.04 6.89
CA PHE A 73 6.51 -0.72 5.62
C PHE A 73 7.04 0.13 4.47
N LEU A 74 6.59 1.39 4.35
CA LEU A 74 7.04 2.30 3.29
C LEU A 74 8.56 2.55 3.35
N ARG A 75 9.13 2.69 4.56
CA ARG A 75 10.58 2.81 4.73
C ARG A 75 11.33 1.57 4.27
N LYS A 76 10.84 0.36 4.58
CA LYS A 76 11.45 -0.90 4.12
C LYS A 76 11.36 -0.99 2.59
N LEU A 77 10.18 -0.73 2.05
CA LEU A 77 9.89 -0.75 0.62
C LEU A 77 10.78 0.21 -0.17
N ALA A 78 11.09 1.40 0.37
CA ALA A 78 12.00 2.37 -0.24
C ALA A 78 13.35 1.77 -0.63
N ASN A 79 13.90 0.86 0.19
CA ASN A 79 15.21 0.24 -0.08
C ASN A 79 15.17 -0.77 -1.22
N TYR A 80 13.98 -1.12 -1.70
CA TYR A 80 13.77 -2.06 -2.80
C TYR A 80 13.27 -1.38 -4.08
N LEU A 81 13.03 -0.06 -4.07
CA LEU A 81 12.71 0.67 -5.30
C LEU A 81 13.98 0.85 -6.14
N GLU A 82 13.84 0.79 -7.46
CA GLU A 82 14.97 1.12 -8.32
C GLU A 82 15.42 2.59 -8.10
N PRO A 83 16.73 2.90 -8.25
CA PRO A 83 17.22 4.25 -8.03
C PRO A 83 16.53 5.27 -8.96
N GLY A 84 15.85 6.25 -8.37
CA GLY A 84 15.10 7.25 -9.14
C GLY A 84 13.64 6.90 -9.44
N GLU A 85 13.19 5.71 -9.04
CA GLU A 85 11.76 5.35 -9.06
C GLU A 85 11.03 5.93 -7.84
N GLU A 86 9.76 6.27 -8.05
CA GLU A 86 8.88 6.81 -7.03
C GLU A 86 7.55 6.05 -7.02
N LEU A 87 7.22 5.48 -5.87
CA LEU A 87 5.91 4.89 -5.64
C LEU A 87 4.99 5.93 -4.99
N ASP A 88 4.04 6.48 -5.74
CA ASP A 88 3.05 7.43 -5.25
C ASP A 88 1.71 6.73 -5.02
N ILE A 89 1.29 6.66 -3.76
CA ILE A 89 0.05 6.02 -3.33
C ILE A 89 -0.98 7.09 -3.00
N GLN A 90 -2.10 7.05 -3.70
CA GLN A 90 -3.18 8.02 -3.59
C GLN A 90 -4.43 7.34 -3.02
N THR A 91 -4.92 7.85 -1.90
CA THR A 91 -6.21 7.45 -1.32
C THR A 91 -7.21 8.60 -1.47
N ALA A 92 -8.34 8.34 -2.12
CA ALA A 92 -9.46 9.26 -2.26
C ALA A 92 -10.67 8.76 -1.45
N GLY A 93 -11.24 9.60 -0.59
CA GLY A 93 -12.44 9.26 0.18
C GLY A 93 -13.74 9.52 -0.60
N TYR A 94 -14.66 8.55 -0.68
CA TYR A 94 -15.94 8.64 -1.41
C TYR A 94 -17.02 9.47 -0.71
N THR A 95 -16.80 10.04 0.48
CA THR A 95 -17.92 10.60 1.26
C THR A 95 -18.72 11.71 0.58
N LYS A 96 -18.29 12.29 -0.54
CA LYS A 96 -19.19 13.00 -1.46
C LYS A 96 -18.73 12.84 -2.91
N CYS A 97 -19.50 12.14 -3.74
CA CYS A 97 -19.49 12.18 -5.23
C CYS A 97 -19.77 13.59 -5.81
N ARG A 98 -19.18 14.64 -5.23
CA ARG A 98 -19.20 16.01 -5.73
C ARG A 98 -17.80 16.58 -5.93
N PHE A 99 -16.79 16.08 -5.21
CA PHE A 99 -15.38 16.44 -5.43
C PHE A 99 -14.49 15.30 -4.90
N PRO A 100 -13.62 14.67 -5.72
CA PRO A 100 -12.58 13.80 -5.19
C PRO A 100 -11.59 14.67 -4.42
N VAL A 101 -11.73 14.71 -3.09
CA VAL A 101 -10.70 15.26 -2.22
C VAL A 101 -9.70 14.13 -1.97
N LEU A 102 -8.47 14.30 -2.46
CA LEU A 102 -7.34 13.44 -2.12
C LEU A 102 -7.22 13.43 -0.58
N ALA A 103 -7.54 12.31 0.04
CA ALA A 103 -7.60 12.18 1.50
C ALA A 103 -6.20 11.94 2.07
N LYS A 104 -5.36 11.21 1.35
CA LYS A 104 -3.98 10.91 1.73
C LYS A 104 -3.14 10.66 0.47
N ARG A 105 -1.91 11.17 0.48
CA ARG A 105 -0.86 10.85 -0.48
C ARG A 105 0.34 10.36 0.30
N SER A 106 0.89 9.23 -0.09
CA SER A 106 2.15 8.72 0.45
C SER A 106 3.07 8.47 -0.73
N SER A 107 4.20 9.17 -0.80
CA SER A 107 5.23 8.88 -1.79
C SER A 107 6.47 8.30 -1.12
N VAL A 108 7.09 7.35 -1.80
CA VAL A 108 8.35 6.71 -1.39
C VAL A 108 9.32 6.76 -2.56
N PHE A 109 10.55 7.17 -2.25
CA PHE A 109 11.64 7.31 -3.21
C PHE A 109 12.75 6.31 -2.91
N GLY A 110 13.26 5.65 -3.95
CA GLY A 110 14.39 4.71 -3.91
C GLY A 110 15.76 5.37 -4.03
#